data_AF-A0A3N5FQ05-F1
#
_entry.id   AF-A0A3N5FQ05-F1
#
_cell.length_a   1.000
_cell.length_b   1.000
_cell.length_c   1.000
_cell.angle_alpha   90.00
_cell.angle_beta   90.00
_cell.angle_gamma   90.00
#
_symmetry.space_group_name_H-M   'P 1'
#
loop_
_entity.id
_entity.type
_entity.pdbx_description
1 polymer ?
#
loop_
_entity_poly.entity_id
_entity_poly.type
_entity_poly.pdbx_seq_one_letter_code
_entity_poly.pdbx_strand_id
1 'polypeptide(L)' 'MSKRPRRNHAPAFKAKVALEAQRGEQTIVELAERYQVHPNQITEWKRQLLAHAEEIFSKEREPDQGPII' A
#
# COMPACT_ATOMS: atom_id res chain seq x y z
N MET A 1 -8.95 -11.48 25.71
CA MET A 1 -9.49 -10.55 24.70
C MET A 1 -9.16 -11.10 23.31
N SER A 2 -10.14 -11.64 22.59
CA SER A 2 -9.92 -12.23 21.26
C SER A 2 -9.52 -11.14 20.26
N LYS A 3 -8.29 -11.26 19.73
CA LYS A 3 -7.70 -10.35 18.76
C LYS A 3 -8.62 -10.32 17.53
N ARG A 4 -9.32 -9.19 17.31
CA ARG A 4 -10.21 -8.99 16.16
C ARG A 4 -9.49 -9.48 14.89
N PRO A 5 -10.12 -10.36 14.08
CA PRO A 5 -9.48 -10.90 12.89
C PRO A 5 -9.05 -9.73 12.01
N ARG A 6 -7.73 -9.61 11.78
CA ARG A 6 -7.18 -8.58 10.91
C ARG A 6 -7.83 -8.77 9.55
N ARG A 7 -8.65 -7.82 9.13
CA ARG A 7 -9.23 -7.82 7.78
C ARG A 7 -8.05 -7.72 6.81
N ASN A 8 -7.65 -8.85 6.24
CA ASN A 8 -6.54 -8.89 5.30
C ASN A 8 -7.05 -8.32 3.98
N HIS A 9 -6.82 -7.02 3.75
CA HIS A 9 -7.08 -6.40 2.47
C HIS A 9 -6.11 -6.96 1.42
N ALA A 10 -6.62 -7.30 0.24
CA ALA A 10 -5.80 -7.76 -0.87
C ALA A 10 -4.73 -6.70 -1.22
N PRO A 11 -3.50 -7.09 -1.61
CA PRO A 11 -2.42 -6.15 -1.94
C PRO A 11 -2.83 -5.17 -3.05
N ALA A 12 -3.56 -5.66 -4.07
CA ALA A 12 -4.11 -4.81 -5.13
C ALA A 12 -5.10 -3.76 -4.62
N PHE A 13 -5.91 -4.09 -3.61
CA PHE A 13 -6.85 -3.14 -3.00
C PHE A 13 -6.12 -2.05 -2.22
N LYS A 14 -5.11 -2.43 -1.42
CA LYS A 14 -4.27 -1.46 -0.69
C LYS A 14 -3.57 -0.51 -1.65
N ALA A 15 -2.99 -1.04 -2.74
CA ALA A 15 -2.34 -0.24 -3.77
C ALA A 15 -3.32 0.75 -4.43
N LYS A 16 -4.53 0.29 -4.81
CA LYS A 16 -5.55 1.17 -5.40
C LYS A 16 -5.95 2.32 -4.47
N VAL A 17 -6.25 2.01 -3.20
CA VAL A 17 -6.64 3.01 -2.20
C VAL A 17 -5.48 3.97 -1.90
N ALA A 18 -4.25 3.47 -1.81
CA ALA A 18 -3.06 4.29 -1.64
C ALA A 18 -2.81 5.22 -2.84
N LEU A 19 -3.05 4.76 -4.08
CA LEU A 19 -2.94 5.57 -5.28
C LEU A 19 -4.00 6.68 -5.33
N GLU A 20 -5.25 6.40 -4.98
CA GLU A 20 -6.26 7.46 -4.89
C GLU A 20 -5.94 8.46 -3.78
N ALA A 21 -5.47 7.98 -2.62
CA ALA A 21 -5.00 8.85 -1.54
C ALA A 21 -3.73 9.66 -1.92
N GLN A 22 -2.96 9.20 -2.91
CA GLN A 22 -1.79 9.90 -3.46
C GLN A 22 -2.20 10.93 -4.52
N ARG A 23 -3.20 10.62 -5.37
CA ARG A 23 -3.74 11.56 -6.36
C ARG A 23 -4.38 12.79 -5.72
N GLY A 24 -4.97 12.63 -4.54
CA GLY A 24 -5.58 13.73 -3.80
C GLY A 24 -6.93 14.20 -4.35
N GLU A 25 -7.53 13.43 -5.27
CA GLU A 25 -8.88 13.69 -5.80
C GLU A 25 -9.99 13.52 -4.75
N GLN A 26 -9.73 12.69 -3.72
CA GLN A 26 -10.62 12.48 -2.58
C GLN A 26 -9.83 12.59 -1.27
N THR A 27 -10.47 13.12 -0.22
CA THR A 27 -9.83 13.17 1.09
C THR A 27 -9.69 11.77 1.68
N ILE A 28 -8.74 11.60 2.60
CA ILE A 28 -8.54 10.33 3.32
C ILE A 28 -9.82 9.89 4.04
N VAL A 29 -10.62 10.85 4.51
CA VAL A 29 -11.90 10.61 5.20
C VAL A 29 -12.94 10.08 4.22
N GLU A 30 -13.08 10.69 3.04
CA GLU A 30 -14.01 10.20 2.02
C GLU A 30 -13.62 8.82 1.49
N LEU A 31 -12.33 8.57 1.28
CA LEU A 31 -11.81 7.26 0.90
C LEU A 31 -12.09 6.23 2.00
N ALA A 32 -11.95 6.62 3.27
CA ALA A 32 -12.26 5.78 4.41
C ALA A 32 -13.72 5.36 4.44
N GLU A 33 -14.65 6.29 4.17
CA GLU A 33 -16.08 5.99 4.10
C GLU A 33 -16.43 5.14 2.88
N ARG A 34 -15.93 5.52 1.69
CA ARG A 34 -16.20 4.83 0.41
C ARG A 34 -15.72 3.39 0.41
N TYR A 35 -14.53 3.15 0.95
CA TYR A 35 -13.90 1.84 0.98
C TYR A 35 -14.14 1.07 2.29
N GLN A 36 -14.84 1.67 3.26
CA GLN A 36 -15.03 1.16 4.63
C GLN A 36 -13.70 0.78 5.31
N VAL A 37 -12.69 1.61 5.08
CA VAL A 37 -11.33 1.46 5.62
C VAL A 37 -11.10 2.55 6.65
N HIS A 38 -10.38 2.24 7.73
CA HIS A 38 -10.01 3.27 8.69
C HIS A 38 -9.01 4.27 8.08
N PRO A 39 -9.16 5.60 8.28
CA PRO A 39 -8.26 6.59 7.67
C PRO A 39 -6.78 6.36 7.99
N ASN A 40 -6.48 5.87 9.21
CA ASN A 40 -5.11 5.49 9.58
C ASN A 40 -4.50 4.38 8.70
N GLN A 41 -5.32 3.42 8.23
CA GLN A 41 -4.85 2.37 7.32
C GLN A 41 -4.55 2.93 5.93
N ILE A 42 -5.33 3.90 5.47
CA ILE A 42 -5.10 4.57 4.18
C ILE A 42 -3.79 5.35 4.21
N THR A 43 -3.53 6.07 5.30
CA THR A 43 -2.25 6.77 5.52
C THR A 43 -1.07 5.79 5.53
N GLU A 44 -1.24 4.63 6.17
CA GLU A 44 -0.21 3.59 6.20
C GLU A 44 0.04 2.98 4.81
N TRP A 45 -1.01 2.68 4.04
CA TRP A 45 -0.86 2.16 2.68
C TRP A 45 -0.26 3.19 1.73
N LYS A 46 -0.58 4.48 1.89
CA LYS A 46 0.05 5.58 1.15
C LYS A 46 1.56 5.63 1.41
N ARG A 47 1.97 5.52 2.68
CA ARG A 47 3.38 5.43 3.08
C ARG A 47 4.07 4.21 2.49
N GLN A 48 3.43 3.04 2.59
CA GLN A 48 3.97 1.80 2.00
C GLN A 48 4.12 1.91 0.48
N LEU A 49 3.15 2.51 -0.21
CA LEU A 49 3.20 2.71 -1.65
C LEU A 49 4.37 3.61 -2.07
N LEU A 50 4.63 4.69 -1.32
CA LEU A 50 5.77 5.57 -1.59
C LEU A 50 7.11 4.86 -1.34
N ALA A 51 7.24 4.18 -0.19
CA ALA A 51 8.47 3.44 0.14
C ALA A 51 8.76 2.30 -0.84
N HIS A 52 7.73 1.54 -1.24
CA HIS A 52 7.89 0.50 -2.25
C HIS A 52 8.07 1.06 -3.66
N ALA A 53 7.52 2.24 -3.98
CA ALA A 53 7.80 2.87 -5.27
C ALA A 53 9.29 3.21 -5.39
N GLU A 54 9.89 3.80 -4.35
CA GLU A 54 11.33 4.04 -4.29
C GLU A 54 12.14 2.75 -4.44
N GLU A 55 11.72 1.67 -3.74
CA GLU A 55 12.34 0.36 -3.86
C GLU A 55 12.25 -0.22 -5.28
N ILE A 56 11.10 -0.12 -5.96
CA ILE A 56 10.90 -0.61 -7.33
C ILE A 56 11.84 0.11 -8.32
N PHE A 57 12.01 1.42 -8.19
CA PHE A 57 12.94 2.17 -9.04
C PHE A 57 14.41 1.99 -8.64
N SER A 58 14.68 1.69 -7.37
CA SER A 58 16.04 1.42 -6.89
C SER A 58 16.51 0.00 -7.20
N LYS A 59 15.59 -0.94 -7.49
CA LYS A 59 15.88 -2.34 -7.83
C LYS A 59 16.33 -2.55 -9.28
N GLU A 60 16.58 -1.48 -10.05
CA GLU A 60 17.22 -1.57 -11.37
C GLU A 60 18.75 -1.74 -11.30
N ARG A 61 19.32 -1.95 -10.10
CA ARG A 61 20.71 -2.42 -9.96
C ARG A 61 20.86 -3.56 -8.97
N GLU A 62 20.24 -4.69 -9.23
CA GLU A 62 20.88 -5.97 -8.91
C GLU A 62 20.83 -6.87 -10.16
N PRO A 63 21.99 -7.13 -10.81
CA PRO A 63 22.05 -8.10 -11.88
C PRO A 63 21.66 -9.47 -11.34
N ASP A 64 20.83 -10.16 -12.11
CA ASP A 64 20.76 -11.61 -12.25
C ASP A 64 21.67 -12.36 -11.26
N GLN A 65 21.15 -12.65 -10.06
CA GLN A 65 21.70 -13.72 -9.23
C GLN A 65 21.23 -15.03 -9.86
N GLY A 66 21.83 -15.36 -11.02
CA GLY A 66 21.83 -16.71 -11.56
C GLY A 66 22.36 -17.67 -10.47
N PRO A 67 21.86 -18.91 -10.44
CA PRO A 67 22.26 -19.86 -9.41
C PRO A 67 23.77 -20.07 -9.52
N ILE A 68 24.48 -19.87 -8.43
CA ILE A 68 25.90 -20.25 -8.33
C ILE A 68 25.94 -21.77 -8.46
N ILE A 69 26.71 -22.22 -9.45
CA ILE A 69 26.98 -23.61 -9.86
C ILE A 69 27.46 -24.44 -8.67
#